data_AF-A0A7S4PLF5-F1
#
_entry.id   AF-A0A7S4PLF5-F1
#
_cell.length_a   1.000
_cell.length_b   1.000
_cell.length_c   1.000
_cell.angle_alpha   90.00
_cell.angle_beta   90.00
_cell.angle_gamma   90.00
#
_symmetry.space_group_name_H-M   'P 1'
#
loop_
_entity.id
_entity.type
_entity.pdbx_description
1 polymer ?
#
loop_
_entity_poly.entity_id
_entity_poly.type
_entity_poly.pdbx_seq_one_letter_code
_entity_poly.pdbx_strand_id
1 'polypeptide(L)'
;MKSISSHDVDSLRGLVGEKFLTAVEEAEKLMKETELRAEQQVSKIYESEIVSVGFLTDEEGEDFAQVSVQVSYDQKTSIKDLHDRIIGEPGEFVLTYSCWTFETHLPELEWKIVHLK
;
A
#
# COMPACT_ATOMS: atom_id res chain seq x y z
N MET A 1 1.73 15.84 -7.04
CA MET A 1 1.58 14.37 -6.89
C MET A 1 2.91 13.81 -6.43
N LYS A 2 2.99 13.25 -5.22
CA LYS A 2 4.17 12.47 -4.80
C LYS A 2 3.97 11.05 -5.31
N SER A 3 4.82 10.63 -6.24
CA SER A 3 4.86 9.25 -6.75
C SER A 3 5.69 8.42 -5.79
N ILE A 4 5.08 7.48 -5.07
CA ILE A 4 5.80 6.46 -4.34
C ILE A 4 5.99 5.31 -5.33
N SER A 5 7.19 5.20 -5.87
CA SER A 5 7.59 4.05 -6.70
C SER A 5 7.99 2.93 -5.74
N SER A 6 7.61 1.68 -6.05
CA SER A 6 7.96 0.49 -5.26
C SER A 6 9.47 0.33 -5.00
N HIS A 7 10.32 1.00 -5.77
CA HIS A 7 11.78 0.95 -5.68
C HIS A 7 12.42 1.77 -4.56
N ASP A 8 11.63 2.39 -3.68
CA ASP A 8 12.16 3.07 -2.51
C ASP A 8 11.50 2.52 -1.24
N VAL A 9 11.75 1.23 -0.97
CA VAL A 9 11.34 0.55 0.28
C VAL A 9 11.84 1.35 1.49
N ASP A 10 13.00 2.01 1.39
CA ASP A 10 13.52 2.86 2.45
C ASP A 10 12.66 4.11 2.68
N SER A 11 12.09 4.72 1.63
CA SER A 11 11.08 5.78 1.78
C SER A 11 9.73 5.30 2.35
N LEU A 12 9.45 3.99 2.33
CA LEU A 12 8.28 3.41 3.00
C LEU A 12 8.55 3.17 4.49
N ARG A 13 9.80 2.98 4.90
CA ARG A 13 10.17 2.76 6.30
C ARG A 13 9.72 3.97 7.15
N GLY A 14 8.77 3.73 8.05
CA GLY A 14 8.15 4.74 8.91
C GLY A 14 6.70 5.12 8.53
N LEU A 15 6.28 4.91 7.29
CA LEU A 15 4.90 5.17 6.83
C LEU A 15 3.99 3.95 6.90
N VAL A 16 4.59 2.76 6.90
CA VAL A 16 3.90 1.48 6.84
C VAL A 16 4.41 0.56 7.97
N GLY A 17 3.58 -0.38 8.41
CA GLY A 17 3.98 -1.40 9.38
C GLY A 17 4.85 -2.49 8.77
N GLU A 18 5.54 -3.26 9.62
CA GLU A 18 6.51 -4.29 9.19
C GLU A 18 5.90 -5.34 8.26
N LYS A 19 4.68 -5.80 8.54
CA LYS A 19 3.97 -6.78 7.70
C LYS A 19 3.80 -6.30 6.27
N PHE A 20 3.53 -5.01 6.08
CA PHE A 20 3.40 -4.41 4.76
C PHE A 20 4.76 -4.32 4.06
N LEU A 21 5.81 -3.91 4.78
CA LEU A 21 7.17 -3.86 4.24
C LEU A 21 7.64 -5.22 3.75
N THR A 22 7.45 -6.30 4.52
CA THR A 22 7.83 -7.66 4.11
C THR A 22 7.14 -8.07 2.81
N ALA A 23 5.84 -7.81 2.68
CA ALA A 23 5.10 -8.13 1.46
C ALA A 23 5.61 -7.34 0.23
N VAL A 24 6.00 -6.08 0.41
CA VAL A 24 6.62 -5.27 -0.66
C VAL A 24 7.99 -5.82 -1.04
N GLU A 25 8.82 -6.20 -0.07
CA GLU A 25 10.15 -6.78 -0.30
C GLU A 25 10.07 -8.13 -1.06
N GLU A 26 9.12 -8.99 -0.71
CA GLU A 26 8.87 -10.25 -1.44
C GLU A 26 8.42 -9.99 -2.89
N ALA A 27 7.53 -9.03 -3.09
CA ALA A 27 7.08 -8.63 -4.43
C ALA A 27 8.23 -8.06 -5.27
N GLU A 28 9.09 -7.21 -4.69
CA GLU A 28 10.28 -6.68 -5.35
C GLU A 28 11.26 -7.80 -5.76
N LYS A 29 11.46 -8.79 -4.89
CA LYS A 29 12.32 -9.95 -5.19
C LYS A 29 11.77 -10.73 -6.38
N LEU A 30 10.47 -11.00 -6.41
CA LEU A 30 9.81 -11.71 -7.52
C LEU A 30 9.91 -10.90 -8.82
N MET A 31 9.75 -9.59 -8.77
CA MET A 31 9.93 -8.70 -9.92
C MET A 31 11.36 -8.74 -10.48
N LYS A 32 12.38 -8.76 -9.61
CA LYS A 32 13.78 -8.91 -10.01
C LYS A 32 14.05 -10.27 -10.69
N GLU A 33 13.49 -11.36 -10.15
CA GLU A 33 13.66 -12.71 -10.70
C GLU A 33 12.95 -12.88 -12.06
N THR A 34 11.84 -12.19 -12.27
CA THR A 34 11.04 -12.29 -13.50
C THR A 34 11.43 -11.30 -14.58
N GLU A 35 12.34 -10.36 -14.29
CA GLU A 35 12.69 -9.25 -15.19
C GLU A 35 11.48 -8.37 -15.58
N LEU A 36 10.45 -8.36 -14.74
CA LEU A 36 9.21 -7.60 -14.92
C LEU A 36 9.07 -6.53 -13.83
N ARG A 37 8.44 -5.42 -14.19
CA ARG A 37 8.08 -4.34 -13.26
C ARG A 37 6.62 -4.01 -13.40
N ALA A 38 5.89 -3.96 -12.29
CA ALA A 38 4.54 -3.40 -12.30
C ALA A 38 4.60 -1.92 -11.93
N GLU A 39 4.03 -1.08 -12.78
CA GLU A 39 3.80 0.33 -12.50
C GLU A 39 2.32 0.55 -12.22
N GLN A 40 2.02 1.10 -11.05
CA GLN A 40 0.68 1.53 -10.69
C GLN A 40 0.60 3.05 -10.72
N GLN A 41 -0.46 3.56 -11.34
CA GLN A 41 -0.77 4.99 -11.38
C GLN A 41 -2.16 5.19 -10.79
N VAL A 42 -2.27 6.09 -9.81
CA VAL A 42 -3.53 6.53 -9.23
C VAL A 42 -3.81 7.94 -9.75
N SER A 43 -4.93 8.14 -10.44
CA SER A 43 -5.27 9.44 -11.02
C SER A 43 -6.11 10.30 -10.08
N LYS A 44 -7.06 9.68 -9.37
CA LYS A 44 -8.01 10.36 -8.51
C LYS A 44 -8.47 9.46 -7.36
N ILE A 45 -8.45 10.00 -6.15
CA ILE A 45 -9.14 9.43 -4.99
C ILE A 45 -10.50 10.15 -4.91
N TYR A 46 -11.59 9.39 -4.85
CA TYR A 46 -12.95 9.91 -4.85
C TYR A 46 -13.44 10.14 -3.43
N GLU A 47 -13.73 9.06 -2.73
CA GLU A 47 -14.29 9.06 -1.38
C GLU A 47 -13.51 8.11 -0.50
N SER A 48 -13.36 8.53 0.76
CA SER A 48 -12.87 7.69 1.83
C SER A 48 -13.82 7.72 3.03
N GLU A 49 -14.10 6.55 3.59
CA GLU A 49 -15.00 6.41 4.73
C GLU A 49 -14.33 5.56 5.82
N ILE A 50 -14.42 6.00 7.08
CA ILE A 50 -14.02 5.18 8.23
C ILE A 50 -15.05 4.07 8.39
N VAL A 51 -14.62 2.83 8.21
CA VAL A 51 -15.48 1.64 8.34
C VAL A 51 -15.48 1.12 9.76
N SER A 52 -14.33 1.18 10.45
CA SER A 52 -14.21 0.71 11.82
C SER A 52 -13.07 1.39 12.57
N VAL A 53 -13.25 1.49 13.89
CA VAL A 53 -12.24 1.93 14.84
C VAL A 53 -12.18 0.92 15.98
N GLY A 54 -10.98 0.49 16.35
CA GLY A 54 -10.74 -0.45 17.44
C GLY A 54 -9.59 0.02 18.33
N PHE A 55 -9.69 -0.34 19.61
CA PHE A 55 -8.60 -0.24 20.58
C PHE A 55 -8.24 -1.65 20.99
N LEU A 56 -6.96 -1.97 20.90
CA LEU A 56 -6.43 -3.32 21.03
C LEU A 56 -5.20 -3.28 21.94
N THR A 57 -4.94 -4.39 22.59
CA THR A 57 -3.71 -4.62 23.36
C THR A 57 -3.04 -5.83 22.74
N ASP A 58 -1.75 -5.74 22.44
CA ASP A 58 -1.01 -6.85 21.85
C ASP A 58 -0.61 -7.91 22.90
N GLU A 59 0.13 -8.94 22.47
CA GLU A 59 0.60 -10.02 23.35
C GLU A 59 1.67 -9.54 24.36
N GLU A 60 2.33 -8.42 24.08
CA GLU A 60 3.35 -7.80 24.95
C GLU A 60 2.72 -6.83 25.97
N GLY A 61 1.42 -6.55 25.84
CA GLY A 61 0.67 -5.65 26.71
C GLY A 61 0.69 -4.20 26.25
N GLU A 62 1.12 -3.91 25.01
CA GLU A 62 1.10 -2.58 24.45
C GLU A 62 -0.26 -2.25 23.84
N ASP A 63 -0.77 -1.07 24.19
CA ASP A 63 -2.05 -0.58 23.68
C ASP A 63 -1.86 0.14 22.33
N PHE A 64 -2.66 -0.25 21.35
CA PHE A 64 -2.70 0.37 20.04
C PHE A 64 -4.13 0.65 19.56
N ALA A 65 -4.27 1.67 18.73
CA ALA A 65 -5.51 1.97 18.04
C ALA A 65 -5.43 1.52 16.58
N GLN A 66 -6.51 0.94 16.07
CA GLN A 66 -6.63 0.49 14.69
C GLN A 66 -7.81 1.19 14.02
N VAL A 67 -7.63 1.69 12.81
CA VAL A 67 -8.69 2.31 11.99
C VAL A 67 -8.68 1.69 10.61
N SER A 68 -9.85 1.26 10.13
CA SER A 68 -10.02 0.80 8.76
C SER A 68 -10.78 1.83 7.96
N VAL A 69 -10.24 2.18 6.80
CA VAL A 69 -10.78 3.18 5.88
C VAL A 69 -11.04 2.54 4.53
N GLN A 70 -12.27 2.60 4.05
CA GLN A 70 -12.58 2.24 2.68
C GLN A 70 -12.22 3.41 1.78
N VAL A 71 -11.47 3.15 0.71
CA VAL A 71 -11.00 4.16 -0.25
C VAL A 71 -11.39 3.73 -1.65
N SER A 72 -12.00 4.66 -2.38
CA SER A 72 -12.32 4.51 -3.81
C SER A 72 -11.42 5.40 -4.65
N TYR A 73 -10.80 4.83 -5.68
CA TYR A 73 -9.84 5.55 -6.51
C TYR A 73 -9.71 4.95 -7.91
N ASP A 74 -9.39 5.78 -8.89
CA ASP A 74 -9.07 5.32 -10.24
C ASP A 74 -7.62 4.89 -10.31
N GLN A 75 -7.41 3.62 -10.65
CA GLN A 75 -6.09 3.02 -10.77
C GLN A 75 -5.87 2.47 -12.18
N LYS A 76 -4.65 2.63 -12.67
CA LYS A 76 -4.13 1.92 -13.83
C LYS A 76 -2.90 1.12 -13.43
N THR A 77 -2.81 -0.11 -13.89
CA THR A 77 -1.61 -0.96 -13.72
C THR A 77 -1.03 -1.29 -15.09
N SER A 78 0.28 -1.14 -15.25
CA SER A 78 1.02 -1.54 -16.46
C SER A 78 2.18 -2.44 -16.06
N ILE A 79 2.44 -3.49 -16.82
CA ILE A 79 3.61 -4.34 -16.63
C ILE A 79 4.64 -3.93 -17.67
N LYS A 80 5.88 -3.73 -17.25
CA LYS A 80 7.02 -3.38 -18.09
C LYS A 80 8.11 -4.43 -17.99
N ASP A 81 8.89 -4.59 -19.05
CA ASP A 81 10.15 -5.33 -19.02
C ASP A 81 11.30 -4.47 -18.45
N LEU A 82 12.51 -5.02 -18.39
CA LEU A 82 13.72 -4.30 -17.98
C LEU A 82 14.13 -3.15 -18.93
N HIS A 83 13.54 -3.05 -20.12
CA HIS A 83 13.79 -2.00 -21.10
C HIS A 83 12.66 -0.95 -21.14
N ASP A 84 11.83 -0.90 -20.09
CA ASP A 84 10.66 -0.02 -19.95
C ASP A 84 9.59 -0.21 -21.04
N ARG A 85 9.59 -1.35 -21.74
CA ARG A 85 8.56 -1.68 -22.73
C ARG A 85 7.36 -2.27 -22.02
N ILE A 86 6.18 -1.72 -22.30
CA ILE A 86 4.93 -2.26 -21.78
C ILE A 86 4.73 -3.67 -22.37
N ILE A 87 4.54 -4.65 -21.50
CA ILE A 87 4.19 -6.01 -21.87
C ILE A 87 2.66 -6.14 -21.80
N GLY A 88 2.05 -6.47 -22.94
CA GLY A 88 0.60 -6.55 -23.09
C GLY A 88 -0.05 -5.19 -23.39
N GLU A 89 -1.36 -5.11 -23.22
CA GLU A 89 -2.08 -3.84 -23.37
C GLU A 89 -1.92 -3.00 -22.10
N PRO A 90 -1.63 -1.69 -22.23
CA PRO A 90 -1.60 -0.81 -21.08
C PRO A 90 -2.98 -0.81 -20.44
N GLY A 91 -3.06 -1.09 -19.14
CA GLY A 91 -4.33 -1.07 -18.43
C GLY A 91 -5.07 0.25 -18.63
N GLU A 92 -6.40 0.17 -18.68
CA GLU A 92 -7.24 1.37 -18.55
C GLU A 92 -7.31 1.78 -17.07
N PHE A 93 -7.72 3.02 -16.83
CA PHE A 93 -8.08 3.41 -15.46
C PHE A 93 -9.37 2.67 -15.09
N VAL A 94 -9.29 1.91 -14.02
CA VAL A 94 -10.42 1.18 -13.45
C VAL A 94 -10.71 1.77 -12.08
N LEU A 95 -12.00 1.95 -11.79
CA LEU A 95 -12.45 2.33 -10.46
C LEU A 95 -12.21 1.16 -9.50
N THR A 96 -11.28 1.35 -8.58
CA THR A 96 -10.87 0.39 -7.57
C THR A 96 -11.44 0.80 -6.21
N TYR A 97 -11.88 -0.20 -5.46
CA TYR A 97 -12.29 -0.07 -4.06
C TYR A 97 -11.30 -0.88 -3.23
N SER A 98 -10.78 -0.27 -2.18
CA SER A 98 -9.84 -0.92 -1.27
C SER A 98 -10.17 -0.59 0.18
N CYS A 99 -9.73 -1.42 1.10
CA CYS A 99 -9.81 -1.17 2.54
C CYS A 99 -8.39 -1.05 3.10
N TRP A 100 -8.06 0.13 3.62
CA TRP A 100 -6.76 0.44 4.21
C TRP A 100 -6.88 0.40 5.71
N THR A 101 -6.08 -0.42 6.38
CA THR A 101 -6.01 -0.47 7.83
C THR A 101 -4.77 0.27 8.31
N PHE A 102 -4.98 1.18 9.25
CA PHE A 102 -3.97 1.98 9.91
C PHE A 102 -3.87 1.59 11.38
N GLU A 103 -2.67 1.59 11.93
CA GLU A 103 -2.40 1.34 13.35
C GLU A 103 -1.48 2.41 13.94
N THR A 104 -1.65 2.71 15.22
CA THR A 104 -0.73 3.54 16.01
C THR A 104 -0.61 3.00 17.42
N HIS A 105 0.61 3.01 17.99
CA HIS A 105 0.82 2.77 19.42
C HIS A 105 0.34 4.00 20.21
N LEU A 106 -0.22 3.77 21.39
CA LEU A 106 -0.64 4.82 22.30
C LEU A 106 0.48 5.12 23.31
N PRO A 107 0.77 6.40 23.61
CA PRO A 107 0.04 7.61 23.20
C PRO A 107 0.64 8.33 21.97
N GLU A 108 1.56 7.72 21.23
CA GLU A 108 2.39 8.40 20.22
C GLU A 108 1.61 8.92 18.98
N LEU A 109 0.44 8.33 18.68
CA LEU A 109 -0.50 8.76 17.61
C LEU A 109 0.12 8.88 16.19
N GLU A 110 1.20 8.16 15.92
CA GLU A 110 1.78 8.02 14.58
C GLU A 110 1.14 6.85 13.83
N TRP A 111 0.25 7.16 12.89
CA TRP A 111 -0.51 6.16 12.13
C TRP A 111 0.29 5.57 10.97
N LYS A 112 0.37 4.24 10.93
CA LYS A 112 1.05 3.46 9.88
C LYS A 112 0.07 2.55 9.17
N ILE A 113 0.17 2.44 7.85
CA ILE A 113 -0.64 1.46 7.10
C ILE A 113 -0.08 0.06 7.37
N VAL A 114 -0.92 -0.85 7.85
CA VAL A 114 -0.53 -2.23 8.16
C VAL A 114 -1.16 -3.25 7.23
N HIS A 115 -2.22 -2.87 6.51
CA HIS A 115 -2.93 -3.77 5.62
C HIS A 115 -3.68 -3.02 4.52
N LEU A 116 -3.65 -3.58 3.30
CA LEU A 116 -4.45 -3.17 2.16
C LEU A 116 -5.23 -4.41 1.67
N LYS A 117 -6.57 -4.35 1.64
CA LYS A 117 -7.42 -5.34 0.96
C LYS A 117 -8.09 -4.76 -0.26
#